data_AF-A0A497K4B3-F1
#
_entry.id   AF-A0A497K4B3-F1
#
_cell.length_a   1.000
_cell.length_b   1.000
_cell.length_c   1.000
_cell.angle_alpha   90.00
_cell.angle_beta   90.00
_cell.angle_gamma   90.00
#
_symmetry.space_group_name_H-M   'P 1'
#
loop_
_entity.id
_entity.type
_entity.pdbx_description
1 polymer ?
#
loop_
_entity_poly.entity_id
_entity_poly.type
_entity_poly.pdbx_seq_one_letter_code
_entity_poly.pdbx_strand_id
1 'polypeptide(L)'
;MSGEDRTRSEEYEGVLEKLFTLSTAYKRFLGINEESLRKLRAQRDKILSRMEEVVFKVLDSLLANDEALEIIKRTGLTKERASQLFKYSYTLFLEGGYDKEHVQKIFRIGLAHARVRVPERLMILTAGAFLREALRSLGKVDVSKDVFPVLSNCVFWNLCLMLESYELSRRLSLLKATGISEKLYERLISLKAKEIYEKMIKFVHSKIGVKPKPQENFLDS
;
A
#
# COMPACT_ATOMS: atom_id res chain seq x y z
N MET A 1 31.49 -5.76 -16.92
CA MET A 1 30.27 -6.34 -16.29
C MET A 1 30.17 -7.78 -16.73
N SER A 2 29.94 -8.70 -15.79
CA SER A 2 29.72 -10.12 -16.10
C SER A 2 28.40 -10.29 -16.86
N GLY A 3 28.25 -11.38 -17.63
CA GLY A 3 27.00 -11.68 -18.36
C GLY A 3 25.78 -11.76 -17.43
N GLU A 4 25.97 -12.29 -16.20
CA GLU A 4 24.92 -12.36 -15.18
C GLU A 4 24.51 -11.00 -14.61
N ASP A 5 25.45 -10.06 -14.43
CA ASP A 5 25.12 -8.70 -13.96
C ASP A 5 24.26 -7.94 -14.98
N ARG A 6 24.48 -8.19 -16.27
CA ARG A 6 23.73 -7.55 -17.35
C ARG A 6 22.29 -8.05 -17.41
N THR A 7 22.08 -9.37 -17.32
CA THR A 7 20.74 -9.97 -17.32
C THR A 7 19.93 -9.59 -16.08
N ARG A 8 20.57 -9.51 -14.90
CA ARG A 8 19.91 -9.02 -13.67
C ARG A 8 19.52 -7.55 -13.80
N SER A 9 20.37 -6.70 -14.38
CA SER A 9 20.07 -5.28 -14.60
C SER A 9 18.84 -5.10 -15.50
N GLU A 10 18.75 -5.86 -16.60
CA GLU A 10 17.62 -5.82 -17.54
C GLU A 10 16.30 -6.29 -16.89
N GLU A 11 16.35 -7.30 -16.01
CA GLU A 11 15.19 -7.77 -15.25
C GLU A 11 14.66 -6.68 -14.28
N TYR A 12 15.57 -6.02 -13.53
CA TYR A 12 15.19 -4.94 -12.62
C TYR A 12 14.65 -3.71 -13.36
N GLU A 13 15.23 -3.37 -14.52
CA GLU A 13 14.73 -2.28 -15.37
C GLU A 13 13.30 -2.56 -15.84
N GLY A 14 13.01 -3.79 -16.30
CA GLY A 14 11.67 -4.20 -16.70
C GLY A 14 10.64 -4.15 -15.56
N VAL A 15 11.05 -4.50 -14.33
CA VAL A 15 10.20 -4.35 -13.13
C VAL A 15 9.89 -2.87 -12.88
N LEU A 16 10.91 -2.01 -12.91
CA LEU A 16 10.73 -0.58 -12.65
C LEU A 16 9.86 0.11 -13.70
N GLU A 17 9.96 -0.29 -14.97
CA GLU A 17 9.12 0.26 -16.03
C GLU A 17 7.64 -0.14 -15.86
N LYS A 18 7.38 -1.41 -15.53
CA LYS A 18 6.02 -1.89 -15.21
C LYS A 18 5.44 -1.15 -14.00
N LEU A 19 6.23 -0.99 -12.93
CA LEU A 19 5.83 -0.24 -11.74
C LEU A 19 5.54 1.21 -12.05
N PHE A 20 6.34 1.86 -12.89
CA PHE A 20 6.11 3.25 -13.27
C PHE A 20 4.82 3.41 -14.09
N THR A 21 4.59 2.50 -15.05
CA THR A 21 3.35 2.46 -15.84
C THR A 21 2.13 2.30 -14.94
N LEU A 22 2.19 1.36 -14.01
CA LEU A 22 1.14 1.10 -13.03
C LEU A 22 0.90 2.31 -12.11
N SER A 23 1.97 2.93 -11.63
CA SER A 23 1.90 4.14 -10.79
C SER A 23 1.18 5.29 -11.50
N THR A 24 1.35 5.40 -12.82
CA THR A 24 0.70 6.41 -13.65
C THR A 24 -0.79 6.12 -13.79
N ALA A 25 -1.16 4.85 -13.94
CA ALA A 25 -2.56 4.42 -13.92
C ALA A 25 -3.22 4.74 -12.56
N TYR A 26 -2.52 4.48 -11.45
CA TYR A 26 -3.02 4.84 -10.11
C TYR A 26 -3.18 6.35 -9.92
N LYS A 27 -2.22 7.18 -10.37
CA LYS A 27 -2.36 8.64 -10.33
C LYS A 27 -3.63 9.07 -11.05
N ARG A 28 -3.86 8.54 -12.25
CA ARG A 28 -5.04 8.87 -13.06
C ARG A 28 -6.33 8.45 -12.36
N PHE A 29 -6.39 7.22 -11.85
CA PHE A 29 -7.55 6.70 -11.13
C PHE A 29 -7.87 7.54 -9.88
N LEU A 30 -6.85 7.92 -9.13
CA LEU A 30 -6.97 8.72 -7.91
C LEU A 30 -7.04 10.24 -8.19
N GLY A 31 -7.09 10.68 -9.45
CA GLY A 31 -7.15 12.10 -9.80
C GLY A 31 -5.93 12.93 -9.35
N ILE A 32 -4.76 12.31 -9.16
CA ILE A 32 -3.52 13.01 -8.81
C ILE A 32 -2.91 13.62 -10.08
N ASN A 33 -3.08 14.93 -10.22
CA ASN A 33 -2.54 15.74 -11.30
C ASN A 33 -1.75 16.96 -10.77
N GLU A 34 -1.09 17.70 -11.66
CA GLU A 34 -0.28 18.87 -11.28
C GLU A 34 -1.06 19.95 -10.52
N GLU A 35 -2.34 20.17 -10.84
CA GLU A 35 -3.16 21.13 -10.10
C GLU A 35 -3.42 20.66 -8.66
N SER A 36 -3.77 19.39 -8.48
CA SER A 36 -3.99 18.80 -7.16
C SER A 36 -2.71 18.87 -6.31
N LEU A 37 -1.55 18.55 -6.88
CA LEU A 37 -0.27 18.60 -6.18
C LEU A 37 0.13 20.04 -5.84
N ARG A 38 -0.14 21.01 -6.72
CA ARG A 38 0.05 22.44 -6.40
C ARG A 38 -0.80 22.88 -5.20
N LYS A 39 -2.07 22.48 -5.15
CA LYS A 39 -2.97 22.78 -4.01
C LYS A 39 -2.44 22.19 -2.69
N LEU A 40 -1.97 20.95 -2.73
CA LEU A 40 -1.37 20.29 -1.57
C LEU A 40 -0.10 21.01 -1.10
N ARG A 41 0.82 21.28 -2.04
CA ARG A 41 2.11 21.94 -1.76
C ARG A 41 1.94 23.36 -1.22
N ALA A 42 0.92 24.10 -1.66
CA ALA A 42 0.62 25.42 -1.15
C ALA A 42 0.25 25.44 0.35
N GLN A 43 -0.24 24.32 0.90
CA GLN A 43 -0.58 24.20 2.32
C GLN A 43 0.47 23.41 3.12
N ARG A 44 1.55 22.96 2.46
CA ARG A 44 2.54 22.01 3.01
C ARG A 44 3.03 22.38 4.39
N ASP A 45 3.49 23.62 4.59
CA ASP A 45 4.13 24.03 5.84
C ASP A 45 3.13 23.97 7.01
N LYS A 46 1.87 24.34 6.76
CA LYS A 46 0.79 24.21 7.75
C LYS A 46 0.52 22.75 8.11
N ILE A 47 0.52 21.86 7.13
CA ILE A 47 0.30 20.41 7.34
C ILE A 47 1.49 19.81 8.11
N LEU A 48 2.71 20.08 7.67
CA LEU A 48 3.94 19.58 8.28
C LEU A 48 4.16 20.09 9.70
N SER A 49 3.66 21.29 10.04
CA SER A 49 3.70 21.81 11.42
C SER A 49 3.04 20.87 12.45
N ARG A 50 2.19 19.95 12.00
CA ARG A 50 1.48 18.96 12.83
C ARG A 50 2.01 17.54 12.69
N MET A 51 3.06 17.33 11.90
CA MET A 51 3.63 16.00 11.63
C MET A 51 3.97 15.23 12.91
N GLU A 52 4.55 15.90 13.91
CA GLU A 52 4.88 15.28 15.19
C GLU A 52 3.66 14.68 15.89
N GLU A 53 2.56 15.44 15.96
CA GLU A 53 1.31 14.95 16.55
C GLU A 53 0.75 13.77 15.77
N VAL A 54 0.71 13.87 14.44
CA VAL A 54 0.19 12.81 13.56
C VAL A 54 1.00 11.54 13.74
N VAL A 55 2.32 11.61 13.62
CA VAL A 55 3.20 10.44 13.73
C VAL A 55 3.11 9.82 15.12
N PHE A 56 3.06 10.63 16.18
CA PHE A 56 2.88 10.13 17.54
C PHE A 56 1.60 9.30 17.68
N LYS A 57 0.46 9.80 17.17
CA LYS A 57 -0.83 9.10 17.24
C LYS A 57 -0.92 7.86 16.36
N VAL A 58 -0.24 7.87 15.22
CA VAL A 58 -0.12 6.68 14.36
C VAL A 58 0.71 5.60 15.07
N LEU A 59 1.83 5.98 15.70
CA LEU A 59 2.63 5.04 16.50
C LEU A 59 1.84 4.49 17.68
N ASP A 60 1.06 5.30 18.39
CA ASP A 60 0.20 4.81 19.48
C ASP A 60 -0.78 3.73 18.96
N SER A 61 -1.37 3.93 17.78
CA SER A 61 -2.25 2.95 17.15
C SER A 61 -1.52 1.64 16.81
N LEU A 62 -0.28 1.75 16.32
CA LEU A 62 0.55 0.59 15.98
C LEU A 62 0.97 -0.18 17.23
N LEU A 63 1.38 0.52 18.29
CA LEU A 63 1.81 -0.08 19.55
C LEU A 63 0.66 -0.67 20.36
N ALA A 64 -0.59 -0.31 20.05
CA ALA A 64 -1.78 -0.94 20.61
C ALA A 64 -2.18 -2.26 19.89
N ASN A 65 -1.46 -2.65 18.84
CA ASN A 65 -1.71 -3.88 18.10
C ASN A 65 -0.67 -4.95 18.45
N ASP A 66 -1.12 -6.08 19.01
CA ASP A 66 -0.24 -7.15 19.49
C ASP A 66 0.66 -7.73 18.39
N GLU A 67 0.12 -7.95 17.19
CA GLU A 67 0.89 -8.47 16.06
C GLU A 67 1.99 -7.48 15.63
N ALA A 68 1.67 -6.18 15.58
CA ALA A 68 2.66 -5.15 15.28
C ALA A 68 3.76 -5.10 16.35
N LEU A 69 3.40 -5.23 17.63
CA LEU A 69 4.38 -5.29 18.73
C LEU A 69 5.31 -6.50 18.59
N GLU A 70 4.81 -7.68 18.25
CA GLU A 70 5.62 -8.86 18.01
C GLU A 70 6.62 -8.65 16.86
N ILE A 71 6.17 -8.02 15.77
CA ILE A 71 7.04 -7.69 14.64
C ILE A 71 8.12 -6.68 15.05
N ILE A 72 7.76 -5.63 15.79
CA ILE A 72 8.70 -4.62 16.30
C ILE A 72 9.77 -5.28 17.19
N LYS A 73 9.37 -6.14 18.13
CA LYS A 73 10.28 -6.91 18.98
C LYS A 73 11.22 -7.79 18.16
N ARG A 74 10.68 -8.56 17.21
CA ARG A 74 11.46 -9.44 16.33
C ARG A 74 12.49 -8.67 15.48
N THR A 75 12.13 -7.48 15.02
CA THR A 75 12.98 -6.67 14.14
C THR A 75 13.99 -5.80 14.89
N GLY A 76 13.86 -5.69 16.23
CA GLY A 76 14.70 -4.80 17.04
C GLY A 76 14.47 -3.32 16.75
N LEU A 77 13.33 -2.96 16.15
CA LEU A 77 13.04 -1.58 15.77
C LEU A 77 12.72 -0.74 17.02
N THR A 78 13.50 0.30 17.26
CA THR A 78 13.21 1.22 18.39
C THR A 78 12.06 2.16 18.05
N LYS A 79 11.38 2.68 19.08
CA LYS A 79 10.28 3.64 18.90
C LYS A 79 10.76 4.91 18.21
N GLU A 80 11.97 5.37 18.54
CA GLU A 80 12.60 6.54 17.96
C GLU A 80 12.86 6.34 16.47
N ARG A 81 13.37 5.16 16.09
CA ARG A 81 13.62 4.84 14.69
C ARG A 81 12.32 4.69 13.91
N ALA A 82 11.31 4.04 14.48
CA ALA A 82 9.98 3.95 13.88
C ALA A 82 9.37 5.34 13.65
N SER A 83 9.49 6.25 14.63
CA SER A 83 9.05 7.64 14.51
C SER A 83 9.72 8.37 13.35
N GLN A 84 11.05 8.27 13.22
CA GLN A 84 11.78 8.87 12.11
C GLN A 84 11.33 8.33 10.75
N LEU A 85 11.13 7.01 10.63
CA LEU A 85 10.67 6.39 9.40
C LEU A 85 9.23 6.83 9.06
N PHE A 86 8.37 6.98 10.06
CA PHE A 86 7.00 7.44 9.85
C PHE A 86 6.93 8.92 9.46
N LYS A 87 7.80 9.77 10.03
CA LYS A 87 7.97 11.16 9.57
C LYS A 87 8.40 11.19 8.12
N TYR A 88 9.41 10.39 7.76
CA TYR A 88 9.87 10.28 6.37
C TYR A 88 8.75 9.86 5.42
N SER A 89 7.99 8.81 5.74
CA SER A 89 6.82 8.39 4.94
C SER A 89 5.76 9.49 4.85
N TYR A 90 5.48 10.19 5.95
CA TYR A 90 4.51 11.29 5.97
C TYR A 90 4.94 12.45 5.07
N THR A 91 6.24 12.80 5.09
CA THR A 91 6.82 13.78 4.18
C THR A 91 6.68 13.35 2.73
N LEU A 92 6.89 12.08 2.39
CA LEU A 92 6.72 11.58 1.01
C LEU A 92 5.29 11.76 0.49
N PHE A 93 4.26 11.66 1.34
CA PHE A 93 2.87 11.92 0.93
C PHE A 93 2.67 13.37 0.46
N LEU A 94 3.43 14.32 1.01
CA LEU A 94 3.24 15.76 0.79
C LEU A 94 4.22 16.32 -0.24
N GLU A 95 5.47 15.88 -0.17
CA GLU A 95 6.60 16.45 -0.93
C GLU A 95 7.07 15.56 -2.07
N GLY A 96 6.51 14.36 -2.21
CA GLY A 96 6.85 13.46 -3.29
C GLY A 96 6.73 14.07 -4.69
N GLY A 97 7.64 13.68 -5.58
CA GLY A 97 7.60 14.07 -6.99
C GLY A 97 6.50 13.35 -7.79
N TYR A 98 6.04 12.19 -7.30
CA TYR A 98 5.10 11.31 -8.02
C TYR A 98 5.62 10.94 -9.42
N ASP A 99 6.93 10.70 -9.48
CA ASP A 99 7.76 10.35 -10.62
C ASP A 99 8.44 8.98 -10.39
N LYS A 100 9.33 8.58 -11.30
CA LYS A 100 10.08 7.32 -11.22
C LYS A 100 10.87 7.19 -9.91
N GLU A 101 11.49 8.26 -9.45
CA GLU A 101 12.31 8.23 -8.23
C GLU A 101 11.43 8.03 -6.99
N HIS A 102 10.29 8.72 -6.94
CA HIS A 102 9.32 8.53 -5.87
C HIS A 102 8.77 7.09 -5.86
N VAL A 103 8.42 6.54 -7.02
CA VAL A 103 7.97 5.13 -7.15
C VAL A 103 9.01 4.17 -6.58
N GLN A 104 10.29 4.34 -6.93
CA GLN A 104 11.37 3.50 -6.42
C GLN A 104 11.49 3.57 -4.90
N LYS A 105 11.38 4.77 -4.31
CA LYS A 105 11.43 4.96 -2.85
C LYS A 105 10.29 4.20 -2.15
N ILE A 106 9.05 4.38 -2.63
CA ILE A 106 7.86 3.73 -2.03
C ILE A 106 7.90 2.22 -2.21
N PHE A 107 8.31 1.76 -3.39
CA PHE A 107 8.46 0.34 -3.66
C PHE A 107 9.49 -0.32 -2.73
N ARG A 108 10.63 0.34 -2.50
CA ARG A 108 11.65 -0.13 -1.54
C ARG A 108 11.14 -0.14 -0.10
N ILE A 109 10.33 0.83 0.29
CA ILE A 109 9.68 0.83 1.62
C ILE A 109 8.78 -0.39 1.74
N GLY A 110 7.94 -0.68 0.74
CA GLY A 110 7.09 -1.87 0.74
C GLY A 110 7.90 -3.17 0.85
N LEU A 111 8.96 -3.33 0.05
CA LEU A 111 9.86 -4.48 0.12
C LEU A 111 10.53 -4.63 1.49
N ALA A 112 10.89 -3.53 2.15
CA ALA A 112 11.48 -3.57 3.48
C ALA A 112 10.52 -4.20 4.51
N HIS A 113 9.22 -3.91 4.40
CA HIS A 113 8.18 -4.50 5.26
C HIS A 113 7.91 -5.96 4.88
N ALA A 114 7.80 -6.28 3.59
CA ALA A 114 7.61 -7.65 3.10
C ALA A 114 8.74 -8.58 3.54
N ARG A 115 10.00 -8.10 3.48
CA ARG A 115 11.20 -8.83 3.91
C ARG A 115 11.13 -9.27 5.37
N VAL A 116 10.54 -8.45 6.24
CA VAL A 116 10.36 -8.78 7.66
C VAL A 116 8.97 -9.34 7.96
N ARG A 117 8.22 -9.77 6.94
CA ARG A 117 6.91 -10.43 7.04
C ARG A 117 5.87 -9.61 7.81
N VAL A 118 5.86 -8.29 7.62
CA VAL A 118 4.69 -7.48 7.99
C VAL A 118 3.55 -7.90 7.05
N PRO A 119 2.34 -8.21 7.55
CA PRO A 119 1.21 -8.52 6.67
C PRO A 119 0.66 -7.26 6.00
N GLU A 120 0.13 -7.38 4.78
CA GLU A 120 -0.45 -6.25 4.04
C GLU A 120 -1.60 -5.58 4.79
N ARG A 121 -2.38 -6.35 5.56
CA ARG A 121 -3.46 -5.77 6.38
C ARG A 121 -2.93 -4.71 7.36
N LEU A 122 -1.74 -4.90 7.94
CA LEU A 122 -1.14 -3.90 8.82
C LEU A 122 -0.66 -2.66 8.03
N MET A 123 -0.22 -2.83 6.78
CA MET A 123 0.07 -1.69 5.90
C MET A 123 -1.18 -0.86 5.62
N ILE A 124 -2.30 -1.53 5.31
CA ILE A 124 -3.60 -0.88 5.05
C ILE A 124 -4.10 -0.15 6.31
N LEU A 125 -4.07 -0.83 7.47
CA LEU A 125 -4.48 -0.23 8.74
C LEU A 125 -3.61 0.96 9.13
N THR A 126 -2.29 0.88 8.89
CA THR A 126 -1.35 1.97 9.17
C THR A 126 -1.60 3.17 8.25
N ALA A 127 -1.84 2.95 6.95
CA ALA A 127 -2.23 4.01 6.02
C ALA A 127 -3.56 4.67 6.44
N GLY A 128 -4.54 3.87 6.89
CA GLY A 128 -5.79 4.38 7.46
C GLY A 128 -5.57 5.22 8.72
N ALA A 129 -4.65 4.81 9.60
CA ALA A 129 -4.27 5.59 10.78
C ALA A 129 -3.61 6.92 10.38
N PHE A 130 -2.67 6.91 9.43
CA PHE A 130 -2.10 8.14 8.89
C PHE A 130 -3.16 9.09 8.36
N LEU A 131 -4.08 8.58 7.53
CA LEU A 131 -5.13 9.40 6.94
C LEU A 131 -6.04 9.99 8.03
N ARG A 132 -6.52 9.15 8.95
CA ARG A 132 -7.40 9.59 10.05
C ARG A 132 -6.76 10.68 10.90
N GLU A 133 -5.52 10.49 11.34
CA GLU A 133 -4.84 11.45 12.20
C GLU A 133 -4.42 12.72 11.44
N ALA A 134 -4.04 12.60 10.17
CA ALA A 134 -3.78 13.76 9.32
C ALA A 134 -5.03 14.61 9.15
N LEU A 135 -6.17 14.03 8.75
CA LEU A 135 -7.44 14.76 8.58
C LEU A 135 -7.92 15.40 9.88
N ARG A 136 -7.81 14.69 11.01
CA ARG A 136 -8.10 15.24 12.34
C ARG A 136 -7.24 16.45 12.64
N SER A 137 -5.96 16.40 12.28
CA SER A 137 -5.04 17.51 12.49
C SER A 137 -5.30 18.68 11.54
N LEU A 138 -5.72 18.43 10.30
CA LEU A 138 -6.11 19.49 9.36
C LEU A 138 -7.29 20.30 9.87
N GLY A 139 -8.23 19.68 10.60
CA GLY A 139 -9.34 20.40 11.24
C GLY A 139 -8.92 21.40 12.33
N LYS A 140 -7.63 21.40 12.72
CA LYS A 140 -7.07 22.31 13.75
C LYS A 140 -6.24 23.45 13.16
N VAL A 141 -6.08 23.50 11.84
CA VAL A 141 -5.28 24.51 11.14
C VAL A 141 -6.09 25.13 10.01
N ASP A 142 -5.83 26.40 9.71
CA ASP A 142 -6.51 27.09 8.62
C ASP A 142 -5.93 26.63 7.26
N VAL A 143 -6.52 25.59 6.69
CA VAL A 143 -6.17 25.04 5.37
C VAL A 143 -7.42 24.96 4.49
N SER A 144 -7.23 25.06 3.17
CA SER A 144 -8.33 24.84 2.23
C SER A 144 -8.89 23.42 2.36
N LYS A 145 -10.22 23.30 2.36
CA LYS A 145 -10.93 22.01 2.38
C LYS A 145 -10.61 21.15 1.16
N ASP A 146 -10.21 21.77 0.04
CA ASP A 146 -9.82 21.06 -1.18
C ASP A 146 -8.59 20.17 -1.01
N VAL A 147 -7.78 20.39 0.03
CA VAL A 147 -6.59 19.59 0.32
C VAL A 147 -6.93 18.20 0.86
N PHE A 148 -8.09 18.03 1.50
CA PHE A 148 -8.50 16.79 2.15
C PHE A 148 -8.56 15.60 1.16
N PRO A 149 -9.27 15.70 0.02
CA PRO A 149 -9.26 14.64 -0.97
C PRO A 149 -7.87 14.44 -1.60
N VAL A 150 -7.11 15.51 -1.85
CA VAL A 150 -5.76 15.36 -2.44
C VAL A 150 -4.83 14.58 -1.53
N LEU A 151 -4.79 14.91 -0.24
CA LEU A 151 -3.98 14.18 0.73
C LEU A 151 -4.41 12.71 0.83
N SER A 152 -5.72 12.45 0.82
CA SER A 152 -6.26 11.09 0.83
C SER A 152 -5.75 10.29 -0.37
N ASN A 153 -5.85 10.87 -1.57
CA ASN A 153 -5.39 10.26 -2.81
C ASN A 153 -3.87 9.99 -2.77
N CYS A 154 -3.09 10.93 -2.25
CA CYS A 154 -1.65 10.78 -2.06
C CYS A 154 -1.31 9.60 -1.13
N VAL A 155 -1.98 9.48 0.01
CA VAL A 155 -1.79 8.35 0.94
C VAL A 155 -2.15 7.02 0.26
N PHE A 156 -3.28 6.94 -0.44
CA PHE A 156 -3.69 5.72 -1.14
C PHE A 156 -2.75 5.34 -2.28
N TRP A 157 -2.25 6.32 -3.04
CA TRP A 157 -1.26 6.05 -4.11
C TRP A 157 0.00 5.40 -3.55
N ASN A 158 0.50 5.93 -2.43
CA ASN A 158 1.66 5.36 -1.74
C ASN A 158 1.36 3.95 -1.22
N LEU A 159 0.18 3.73 -0.63
CA LEU A 159 -0.26 2.41 -0.17
C LEU A 159 -0.29 1.40 -1.32
N CYS A 160 -0.92 1.73 -2.46
CA CYS A 160 -1.00 0.83 -3.60
C CYS A 160 0.39 0.39 -4.06
N LEU A 161 1.34 1.32 -4.21
CA LEU A 161 2.71 0.97 -4.60
C LEU A 161 3.46 0.14 -3.55
N MET A 162 3.21 0.37 -2.26
CA MET A 162 3.73 -0.52 -1.23
C MET A 162 3.15 -1.93 -1.36
N LEU A 163 1.85 -2.08 -1.62
CA LEU A 163 1.20 -3.38 -1.80
C LEU A 163 1.70 -4.13 -3.05
N GLU A 164 1.99 -3.41 -4.13
CA GLU A 164 2.60 -3.99 -5.34
C GLU A 164 3.95 -4.66 -5.06
N SER A 165 4.71 -4.15 -4.08
CA SER A 165 5.96 -4.79 -3.66
C SER A 165 5.75 -6.14 -2.99
N TYR A 166 4.64 -6.31 -2.27
CA TYR A 166 4.26 -7.59 -1.67
C TYR A 166 3.85 -8.59 -2.74
N GLU A 167 3.03 -8.15 -3.69
CA GLU A 167 2.57 -9.01 -4.78
C GLU A 167 3.73 -9.47 -5.65
N LEU A 168 4.63 -8.55 -6.02
CA LEU A 168 5.82 -8.91 -6.77
C LEU A 168 6.69 -9.91 -5.99
N SER A 169 6.95 -9.63 -4.70
CA SER A 169 7.79 -10.50 -3.86
C SER A 169 7.22 -11.91 -3.73
N ARG A 170 5.91 -12.05 -3.50
CA ARG A 170 5.24 -13.35 -3.47
C ARG A 170 5.32 -14.08 -4.79
N ARG A 171 4.94 -13.39 -5.88
CA ARG A 171 4.89 -13.96 -7.22
C ARG A 171 6.27 -14.48 -7.63
N LEU A 172 7.32 -13.65 -7.52
CA LEU A 172 8.67 -14.07 -7.86
C LEU A 172 9.17 -15.21 -6.98
N SER A 173 8.87 -15.18 -5.68
CA SER A 173 9.24 -16.26 -4.77
C SER A 173 8.59 -17.60 -5.17
N LEU A 174 7.31 -17.58 -5.55
CA LEU A 174 6.60 -18.80 -5.94
C LEU A 174 7.01 -19.31 -7.32
N LEU A 175 7.16 -18.43 -8.30
CA LEU A 175 7.62 -18.80 -9.64
C LEU A 175 9.01 -19.45 -9.55
N LYS A 176 9.90 -18.87 -8.74
CA LYS A 176 11.23 -19.43 -8.48
C LYS A 176 11.17 -20.79 -7.77
N ALA A 177 10.27 -20.97 -6.81
CA ALA A 177 10.17 -22.20 -6.03
C ALA A 177 9.51 -23.36 -6.78
N THR A 178 8.56 -23.07 -7.67
CA THR A 178 7.72 -24.09 -8.32
C THR A 178 8.05 -24.30 -9.81
N GLY A 179 8.73 -23.35 -10.45
CA GLY A 179 9.02 -23.38 -11.88
C GLY A 179 7.80 -23.23 -12.79
N ILE A 180 6.62 -22.91 -12.25
CA ILE A 180 5.42 -22.68 -13.05
C ILE A 180 5.47 -21.33 -13.77
N SER A 181 4.71 -21.19 -14.85
CA SER A 181 4.56 -19.91 -15.55
C SER A 181 3.64 -18.93 -14.79
N GLU A 182 3.85 -17.64 -14.99
CA GLU A 182 3.01 -16.57 -14.42
C GLU A 182 1.52 -16.76 -14.75
N LYS A 183 1.20 -17.09 -16.01
CA LYS A 183 -0.17 -17.36 -16.45
C LYS A 183 -0.82 -18.54 -15.74
N LEU A 184 -0.05 -19.59 -15.43
CA LEU A 184 -0.57 -20.73 -14.66
C LEU A 184 -0.80 -20.34 -13.19
N TYR A 185 0.12 -19.58 -12.59
CA TYR A 185 -0.04 -19.06 -11.23
C TYR A 185 -1.35 -18.26 -11.07
N GLU A 186 -1.62 -17.31 -11.96
CA GLU A 186 -2.84 -16.50 -11.94
C GLU A 186 -4.11 -17.37 -12.09
N ARG A 187 -4.07 -18.36 -12.99
CA ARG A 187 -5.18 -19.31 -13.17
C ARG A 187 -5.45 -20.12 -11.90
N LEU A 188 -4.39 -20.56 -11.20
CA LEU A 188 -4.53 -21.31 -9.95
C LEU A 188 -5.15 -20.44 -8.85
N ILE A 189 -4.77 -19.17 -8.73
CA ILE A 189 -5.39 -18.22 -7.80
C ILE A 189 -6.89 -18.10 -8.11
N SER A 190 -7.25 -17.85 -9.38
CA SER A 190 -8.64 -17.69 -9.80
C SER A 190 -9.50 -18.92 -9.48
N LEU A 191 -9.01 -20.12 -9.81
CA LEU A 191 -9.71 -21.38 -9.51
C LEU A 191 -9.89 -21.58 -8.01
N LYS A 192 -8.84 -21.28 -7.21
CA LYS A 192 -8.92 -21.46 -5.77
C LYS A 192 -9.85 -20.44 -5.11
N ALA A 193 -9.85 -19.20 -5.59
CA ALA A 193 -10.77 -18.16 -5.13
C ALA A 193 -12.23 -18.55 -5.41
N LYS A 194 -12.52 -19.07 -6.61
CA LYS A 194 -13.84 -19.60 -6.96
C LYS A 194 -14.28 -20.73 -6.02
N GLU A 195 -13.40 -21.70 -5.77
CA GLU A 195 -13.68 -22.81 -4.85
C GLU A 195 -13.98 -22.32 -3.42
N ILE A 196 -13.19 -21.37 -2.90
CA ILE A 196 -13.39 -20.79 -1.57
C ILE A 196 -14.73 -20.05 -1.52
N TYR A 197 -15.02 -19.23 -2.54
CA TYR A 197 -16.27 -18.48 -2.65
C TYR A 197 -17.50 -19.40 -2.62
N GLU A 198 -17.52 -20.45 -3.43
CA GLU A 198 -18.61 -21.43 -3.47
C GLU A 198 -18.79 -22.17 -2.13
N LYS A 199 -17.67 -22.51 -1.45
CA LYS A 199 -17.71 -23.13 -0.12
C LYS A 199 -18.28 -22.18 0.94
N MET A 200 -17.91 -20.90 0.90
CA MET A 200 -18.42 -19.87 1.81
C MET A 200 -19.93 -19.68 1.62
N ILE A 201 -20.41 -19.63 0.38
CA ILE A 201 -21.85 -19.62 0.09
C ILE A 201 -22.53 -20.80 0.76
N LYS A 202 -22.09 -22.03 0.50
CA LYS A 202 -22.71 -23.24 1.07
C LYS A 202 -22.72 -23.23 2.60
N PHE A 203 -21.64 -22.75 3.23
CA PHE A 203 -21.54 -22.64 4.69
C PHE A 203 -22.55 -21.65 5.28
N VAL A 204 -22.72 -20.47 4.67
CA VAL A 204 -23.70 -19.47 5.11
C VAL A 204 -25.12 -20.03 4.98
N HIS A 205 -25.41 -20.74 3.88
CA HIS A 205 -26.71 -21.37 3.65
C HIS A 205 -27.05 -22.43 4.70
N SER A 206 -26.10 -23.28 5.08
CA SER A 206 -26.32 -24.32 6.09
C SER A 206 -26.49 -23.75 7.51
N LYS A 207 -26.00 -22.54 7.77
CA LYS A 207 -26.08 -21.86 9.09
C LYS A 207 -27.30 -20.96 9.25
N ILE A 208 -27.78 -20.31 8.19
CA ILE A 208 -28.82 -19.26 8.28
C ILE A 208 -30.19 -19.72 7.74
N GLY A 209 -30.28 -20.86 7.04
CA GLY A 209 -31.56 -21.39 6.54
C GLY A 209 -32.24 -20.52 5.47
N VAL A 210 -31.58 -19.46 5.01
CA VAL A 210 -32.06 -18.59 3.94
C VAL A 210 -31.67 -19.21 2.60
N LYS A 211 -32.66 -19.62 1.81
CA LYS A 211 -32.44 -20.00 0.40
C LYS A 211 -31.91 -18.78 -0.37
N PRO A 212 -30.97 -18.95 -1.31
CA PRO A 212 -30.49 -17.82 -2.11
C PRO A 212 -31.66 -17.29 -2.94
N LYS A 213 -31.89 -15.97 -2.90
CA LYS A 213 -32.64 -15.33 -3.97
C LYS A 213 -31.81 -15.47 -5.26
N PRO A 214 -32.39 -15.93 -6.37
CA PRO A 214 -31.68 -15.97 -7.64
C PRO A 214 -31.59 -14.54 -8.19
N GLN A 215 -30.45 -13.88 -7.96
CA GLN A 215 -29.98 -12.61 -8.56
C GLN A 215 -28.64 -12.29 -7.86
N GLU A 216 -27.47 -12.10 -8.47
CA GLU A 216 -27.12 -11.56 -9.78
C GLU A 216 -25.81 -12.23 -10.26
N ASN A 217 -25.78 -12.69 -11.52
CA ASN A 217 -24.56 -13.06 -12.22
C ASN A 217 -23.73 -11.80 -12.45
N PHE A 218 -22.89 -11.42 -11.48
CA PHE A 218 -21.97 -10.28 -11.61
C PHE A 218 -20.62 -10.64 -12.26
N LEU A 219 -20.47 -11.85 -12.81
CA LEU A 219 -19.18 -12.35 -13.31
C LEU A 219 -19.22 -13.00 -14.70
N ASP A 220 -20.29 -12.80 -15.47
CA ASP A 220 -20.28 -13.06 -16.91
C ASP A 220 -20.34 -11.72 -17.67
N SER A 221 -19.22 -11.00 -17.70
CA SER A 221 -18.95 -9.85 -18.57
C SER A 221 -17.45 -9.74 -18.82
#